data_AF-A0A7K8JAT5-F1
#
_entry.id   AF-A0A7K8JAT5-F1
#
_cell.length_a   1.000
_cell.length_b   1.000
_cell.length_c   1.000
_cell.angle_alpha   90.00
_cell.angle_beta   90.00
_cell.angle_gamma   90.00
#
_symmetry.space_group_name_H-M   'P 1'
#
loop_
_entity.id
_entity.type
_entity.pdbx_description
1 polymer ?
#
loop_
_entity_poly.entity_id
_entity_poly.type
_entity_poly.pdbx_seq_one_letter_code
_entity_poly.pdbx_strand_id
1 'polypeptide(L)'
;MDENNRTETLHQSLQAVLTALNQTLHGAIPCPGDSPARTAGATRGRNDNAYMYILFVMTLFAATVGSLILGYTRSRKVDKRSDPYHVYIKNRVSMI
;
A
#
# COMPACT_ATOMS: atom_id res chain seq x y z
N MET A 1 57.24 8.26 0.45
CA MET A 1 56.25 8.10 1.54
C MET A 1 54.96 8.83 1.16
N ASP A 2 54.51 8.69 -0.09
CA ASP A 2 53.60 9.67 -0.72
C ASP A 2 52.25 9.08 -1.12
N GLU A 3 52.16 7.75 -1.22
CA GLU A 3 50.94 7.05 -1.62
C GLU A 3 49.86 7.08 -0.53
N ASN A 4 50.24 6.94 0.75
CA ASN A 4 49.29 7.02 1.87
C ASN A 4 48.58 8.38 1.94
N ASN A 5 49.32 9.47 1.73
CA ASN A 5 48.77 10.82 1.77
C ASN A 5 47.76 11.07 0.63
N ARG A 6 48.01 10.49 -0.56
CA ARG A 6 47.06 10.51 -1.68
C ARG A 6 45.79 9.71 -1.40
N THR A 7 45.91 8.54 -0.78
CA THR A 7 44.73 7.74 -0.43
C THR A 7 43.87 8.40 0.64
N GLU A 8 44.49 9.11 1.60
CA GLU A 8 43.79 9.83 2.66
C GLU A 8 43.03 11.04 2.12
N THR A 9 43.63 11.82 1.22
CA THR A 9 42.97 12.96 0.57
C THR A 9 41.80 12.54 -0.31
N LEU A 10 41.95 11.42 -1.04
CA LEU A 10 40.86 10.85 -1.83
C LEU A 10 39.72 10.35 -0.94
N HIS A 11 40.04 9.69 0.17
CA HIS A 11 39.05 9.25 1.16
C HIS A 11 38.27 10.44 1.75
N GLN A 12 38.96 11.50 2.13
CA GLN A 12 38.35 12.71 2.67
C GLN A 12 37.44 13.39 1.64
N SER A 13 37.88 13.48 0.39
CA SER A 13 37.09 14.03 -0.71
C SER A 13 35.82 13.19 -0.95
N LEU A 14 35.96 11.86 -0.96
CA LEU A 14 34.84 10.95 -1.20
C LEU A 14 33.84 11.01 -0.03
N GLN A 15 34.34 11.09 1.20
CA GLN A 15 33.51 11.24 2.39
C GLN A 15 32.76 12.58 2.40
N ALA A 16 33.38 13.67 1.97
CA ALA A 16 32.73 14.97 1.83
C ALA A 16 31.60 14.96 0.77
N VAL A 17 31.82 14.25 -0.35
CA VAL A 17 30.79 14.10 -1.39
C VAL A 17 29.62 13.26 -0.88
N LEU A 18 29.89 12.15 -0.19
CA LEU A 18 28.84 11.29 0.37
C LEU A 18 28.03 12.00 1.45
N THR A 19 28.67 12.80 2.32
CA THR A 19 27.95 13.57 3.35
C THR A 19 27.10 14.67 2.74
N ALA A 20 27.60 15.38 1.72
CA ALA A 20 26.83 16.38 0.99
C ALA A 20 25.64 15.75 0.23
N LEU A 21 25.84 14.59 -0.39
CA LEU A 21 24.77 13.84 -1.05
C LEU A 21 23.71 13.39 -0.04
N ASN A 22 24.15 12.87 1.11
CA ASN A 22 23.24 12.45 2.18
C ASN A 22 22.44 13.63 2.74
N GLN A 23 23.08 14.79 2.94
CA GLN A 23 22.42 16.03 3.33
C GLN A 23 21.45 16.54 2.26
N THR A 24 21.75 16.32 0.98
CA THR A 24 20.85 16.71 -0.13
C THR A 24 19.65 15.78 -0.23
N LEU A 25 19.85 14.47 -0.04
CA LEU A 25 18.79 13.47 -0.04
C LEU A 25 17.86 13.61 1.18
N HIS A 26 18.42 13.88 2.36
CA HIS A 26 17.64 14.15 3.57
C HIS A 26 17.08 15.57 3.61
N GLY A 27 17.76 16.52 2.97
CA GLY A 27 17.46 17.94 2.93
C GLY A 27 16.89 18.42 1.60
N ALA A 28 16.19 17.54 0.87
CA ALA A 28 15.37 17.92 -0.27
C ALA A 28 14.24 18.87 0.18
N ILE A 29 14.65 20.13 0.31
CA ILE A 29 13.94 21.41 0.23
C ILE A 29 12.83 21.65 1.28
N PRO A 30 13.14 22.25 2.45
CA PRO A 30 12.22 23.22 3.02
C PRO A 30 12.32 24.50 2.16
N CYS A 31 11.36 24.68 1.25
CA CYS A 31 11.18 25.98 0.60
C CYS A 31 10.95 27.01 1.71
N PRO A 32 11.76 28.08 1.83
CA PRO A 32 11.48 29.16 2.76
C PRO A 32 10.38 30.02 2.13
N GLY A 33 9.13 29.60 2.26
CA GLY A 33 8.07 30.30 1.54
C GLY A 33 6.62 29.97 1.84
N ASP A 34 6.27 28.88 2.53
CA ASP A 34 4.86 28.66 2.89
C ASP A 34 4.68 27.87 4.19
N SER A 35 4.18 28.57 5.19
CA SER A 35 3.39 28.00 6.29
C SER A 35 2.31 29.02 6.62
N PRO A 36 1.09 28.63 7.04
CA PRO A 36 0.72 27.30 7.55
C PRO A 36 -0.68 26.83 7.11
N ALA A 37 -0.82 25.68 6.46
CA ALA A 37 -2.09 24.94 6.50
C ALA A 37 -1.94 23.48 6.08
N ARG A 38 -2.11 22.59 7.08
CA ARG A 38 -2.92 21.39 6.91
C ARG A 38 -2.34 20.29 6.01
N THR A 39 -1.33 19.61 6.54
CA THR A 39 -1.20 18.16 6.36
C THR A 39 -0.97 17.52 7.71
N ALA A 40 -2.07 17.41 8.46
CA ALA A 40 -2.18 16.43 9.52
C ALA A 40 -1.82 15.05 8.94
N GLY A 41 -0.86 14.35 9.55
CA GLY A 41 -0.74 12.91 9.37
C GLY A 41 0.63 12.35 8.94
N ALA A 42 1.71 13.12 8.95
CA ALA A 42 3.05 12.52 8.78
C ALA A 42 3.52 11.86 10.10
N THR A 43 2.87 10.75 10.50
CA THR A 43 3.37 9.85 11.55
C THR A 43 4.56 9.07 11.02
N ARG A 44 5.72 9.73 10.92
CA ARG A 44 6.98 9.23 10.33
C ARG A 44 7.65 8.09 11.13
N GLY A 45 7.00 7.57 12.17
CA GLY A 45 7.47 6.44 13.01
C GLY A 45 6.41 5.37 13.29
N ARG A 46 5.29 5.35 12.55
CA ARG A 46 4.24 4.32 12.65
C ARG A 46 4.18 3.47 11.37
N ASN A 47 5.31 3.03 10.88
CA ASN A 47 5.47 2.45 9.55
C ASN A 47 6.03 1.02 9.59
N ASP A 48 6.88 0.68 10.57
CA ASP A 48 7.45 -0.68 10.66
C ASP A 48 6.38 -1.75 10.96
N ASN A 49 5.40 -1.42 11.80
CA ASN A 49 4.27 -2.30 12.11
C ASN A 49 3.07 -2.13 11.18
N ALA A 50 3.04 -1.06 10.37
CA ALA A 50 1.94 -0.80 9.45
C ALA A 50 1.94 -1.80 8.29
N TYR A 51 3.11 -2.31 7.90
CA TYR A 51 3.22 -3.36 6.90
C TYR A 51 2.45 -4.63 7.30
N MET A 52 2.56 -5.06 8.56
CA MET A 52 1.80 -6.21 9.07
C MET A 52 0.29 -5.96 9.06
N TYR A 53 -0.14 -4.73 9.38
CA TYR A 53 -1.55 -4.35 9.30
C TYR A 53 -2.07 -4.37 7.86
N ILE A 54 -1.28 -3.87 6.89
CA ILE A 54 -1.67 -3.88 5.47
C ILE A 54 -1.81 -5.31 4.95
N LEU A 55 -0.86 -6.21 5.26
CA LEU A 55 -0.94 -7.63 4.90
C LEU A 55 -2.17 -8.32 5.52
N PHE A 56 -2.45 -8.01 6.78
CA PHE A 56 -3.63 -8.52 7.47
C PHE A 56 -4.94 -8.03 6.80
N VAL A 57 -5.01 -6.76 6.42
CA VAL A 57 -6.16 -6.20 5.69
C VAL A 57 -6.33 -6.84 4.32
N MET A 58 -5.26 -7.14 3.57
CA MET A 58 -5.37 -7.89 2.31
C MET A 58 -5.97 -9.28 2.52
N THR A 59 -5.62 -9.94 3.62
CA THR A 59 -6.17 -11.26 3.98
C THR A 59 -7.64 -11.16 4.36
N LEU A 60 -8.00 -10.17 5.19
CA LEU A 60 -9.39 -9.88 5.53
C LEU A 60 -10.22 -9.53 4.29
N PHE A 61 -9.65 -8.81 3.33
CA PHE A 61 -10.32 -8.47 2.09
C PHE A 61 -10.66 -9.73 1.28
N ALA A 62 -9.70 -10.63 1.08
CA ALA A 62 -9.93 -11.90 0.39
C ALA A 62 -11.01 -12.75 1.12
N ALA A 63 -10.92 -12.83 2.45
CA ALA A 63 -11.92 -13.51 3.26
C ALA A 63 -13.31 -12.85 3.17
N THR A 64 -13.38 -11.52 3.07
CA THR A 64 -14.63 -10.75 2.93
C THR A 64 -15.29 -11.03 1.58
N VAL A 65 -14.52 -11.05 0.49
CA VAL A 65 -15.04 -11.40 -0.84
C VAL A 65 -15.57 -12.84 -0.86
N GLY A 66 -14.81 -13.79 -0.29
CA GLY A 66 -15.26 -15.17 -0.15
C GLY A 66 -16.52 -15.31 0.71
N SER A 67 -16.56 -14.59 1.84
CA SER A 67 -17.72 -14.55 2.75
C SER A 67 -18.93 -13.89 2.11
N LEU A 68 -18.75 -12.93 1.21
CA LEU A 68 -19.83 -12.31 0.46
C LEU A 68 -20.50 -13.33 -0.47
N ILE A 69 -19.70 -14.08 -1.23
CA ILE A 69 -20.20 -15.15 -2.12
C ILE A 69 -20.89 -16.25 -1.30
N LEU A 70 -20.28 -16.67 -0.18
CA LEU A 70 -20.89 -17.63 0.73
C LEU A 70 -22.16 -17.06 1.38
N GLY A 71 -22.20 -15.76 1.64
CA GLY A 71 -23.37 -15.03 2.10
C GLY A 71 -24.50 -15.10 1.07
N TYR A 72 -24.21 -14.85 -0.20
CA TYR A 72 -25.20 -14.95 -1.28
C TYR A 72 -25.71 -16.38 -1.51
N THR A 73 -24.87 -17.40 -1.35
CA THR A 73 -25.25 -18.79 -1.60
C THR A 73 -25.88 -19.48 -0.39
N ARG A 74 -25.43 -19.18 0.84
CA ARG A 74 -25.86 -19.88 2.07
C ARG A 74 -26.64 -18.99 3.05
N SER A 75 -26.35 -17.70 3.13
CA SER A 75 -26.99 -16.78 4.09
C SER A 75 -28.26 -16.14 3.55
N ARG A 76 -28.30 -15.82 2.24
CA ARG A 76 -29.45 -15.21 1.58
C ARG A 76 -30.51 -16.28 1.29
N LYS A 77 -31.38 -16.53 2.26
CA LYS A 77 -32.60 -17.35 2.08
C LYS A 77 -33.64 -16.53 1.31
N VAL A 78 -33.45 -16.41 -0.01
CA VAL A 78 -34.49 -15.92 -0.92
C VAL A 78 -35.31 -17.13 -1.35
N ASP A 79 -36.60 -17.11 -1.04
CA ASP A 79 -37.54 -18.11 -1.56
C ASP A 79 -37.44 -18.12 -3.09
N LYS A 80 -37.02 -19.25 -3.65
CA LYS A 80 -36.82 -19.38 -5.09
C LYS A 80 -38.20 -19.31 -5.76
N ARG A 81 -38.43 -18.25 -6.55
CA ARG A 81 -39.69 -17.99 -7.24
C ARG A 81 -40.06 -19.06 -8.28
N SER A 82 -39.10 -19.86 -8.74
CA SER A 82 -39.28 -20.99 -9.64
C SER A 82 -38.21 -22.06 -9.42
N ASP A 83 -38.57 -23.32 -9.67
CA ASP A 83 -37.64 -24.46 -9.70
C ASP A 83 -36.49 -24.19 -10.69
N PRO A 84 -35.22 -24.52 -10.35
CA PRO A 84 -34.05 -24.27 -11.20
C PRO A 84 -34.17 -24.78 -12.64
N TYR A 85 -34.88 -25.88 -12.86
CA TYR A 85 -35.05 -26.48 -14.19
C TYR A 85 -36.19 -25.83 -14.97
N HIS A 86 -37.18 -25.27 -14.27
CA HIS A 86 -38.33 -24.63 -14.89
C HIS A 86 -37.99 -23.28 -15.55
N VAL A 87 -36.86 -22.65 -15.19
CA VAL A 87 -36.36 -21.40 -15.82
C VAL A 87 -35.96 -21.63 -17.28
N TYR A 88 -35.36 -22.78 -17.59
CA TYR A 88 -34.87 -23.09 -18.95
C TYR A 88 -35.96 -23.63 -19.89
N ILE A 89 -37.09 -24.07 -19.33
CA ILE A 89 -38.22 -24.62 -20.10
C ILE A 89 -39.13 -23.50 -20.64
N LYS A 90 -39.11 -22.32 -20.02
CA LYS A 90 -39.92 -21.17 -20.46
C LYS A 90 -39.18 -20.38 -21.53
N ASN A 91 -39.78 -20.24 -22.71
CA ASN A 91 -39.33 -19.36 -23.80
C ASN A 91 -39.55 -17.85 -23.49
N ARG A 92 -39.13 -17.40 -22.31
CA ARG A 92 -39.12 -16.00 -21.89
C ARG A 92 -37.84 -15.73 -21.14
N VAL A 93 -37.18 -14.62 -21.46
CA VAL A 93 -35.81 -14.22 -21.08
C VAL A 93 -35.47 -14.71 -19.66
N SER A 94 -34.45 -15.56 -19.55
CA SER A 94 -33.94 -16.07 -18.28
C SER A 94 -33.51 -14.90 -17.42
N MET A 95 -34.20 -14.68 -16.30
CA MET A 95 -33.85 -13.67 -15.32
C MET A 95 -33.22 -14.38 -14.11
N ILE A 96 -31.92 -14.13 -13.90
CA ILE A 96 -31.11 -14.63 -12.78
C ILE A 96 -31.46 -13.88 -11.49
#